data_AF-A0A8T5YQA0-F1
#
_entry.id   AF-A0A8T5YQA0-F1
#
_cell.length_a   1.000
_cell.length_b   1.000
_cell.length_c   1.000
_cell.angle_alpha   90.00
_cell.angle_beta   90.00
_cell.angle_gamma   90.00
#
_symmetry.space_group_name_H-M   'P 1'
#
loop_
_entity.id
_entity.type
_entity.pdbx_description
1 polymer ?
#
loop_
_entity_poly.entity_id
_entity_poly.type
_entity_poly.pdbx_seq_one_letter_code
_entity_poly.pdbx_strand_id
1 'polypeptide(L)'
;MRLLNIVFESDPGWILDFSNRTLSAFFDEELNIDIDDERYQKEGASKAKRVRCLLKQVDRETALRVLGALWQYKTESMPELAEQSRNDYLALISRLENAGTDEAKGVKPVQAWHGVDWHSLIAEMNEMKSLPPHPRGFRFEAWL
;
A
#
# COMPACT_ATOMS: atom_id res chain seq x y z
N MET A 1 -3.11 9.60 16.82
CA MET A 1 -2.90 10.34 15.54
C MET A 1 -1.89 11.50 15.63
N ARG A 2 -1.67 12.17 16.77
CA ARG A 2 -0.67 13.24 16.87
C ARG A 2 0.77 12.80 16.52
N LEU A 3 1.18 11.61 16.95
CA LEU A 3 2.50 11.05 16.62
C LEU A 3 2.70 10.81 15.12
N LEU A 4 1.67 10.40 14.39
CA LEU A 4 1.76 10.19 12.94
C LEU A 4 2.05 11.51 12.21
N ASN A 5 1.47 12.62 12.69
CA ASN A 5 1.75 13.94 12.16
C ASN A 5 3.20 14.37 12.39
N ILE A 6 3.71 14.15 13.60
CA ILE A 6 5.10 14.49 13.97
C ILE A 6 6.10 13.62 13.20
N VAL A 7 5.85 12.33 13.10
CA VAL A 7 6.79 11.38 12.49
C VAL A 7 6.83 11.52 10.97
N PHE A 8 5.72 11.79 10.30
CA PHE A 8 5.63 11.81 8.84
C PHE A 8 5.32 13.18 8.25
N GLU A 9 5.61 14.26 8.99
CA GLU A 9 5.39 15.65 8.55
C GLU A 9 3.98 15.86 7.97
N SER A 10 2.95 15.32 8.65
CA SER A 10 1.58 15.35 8.10
C SER A 10 0.68 16.37 8.80
N ASP A 11 0.25 17.41 8.08
CA ASP A 11 -0.93 18.23 8.48
C ASP A 11 -2.20 17.75 7.72
N PRO A 12 -3.36 18.45 7.77
CA PRO A 12 -4.55 17.97 7.10
C PRO A 12 -4.45 18.17 5.58
N GLY A 13 -3.72 17.29 4.89
CA GLY A 13 -3.68 17.26 3.42
C GLY A 13 -2.44 16.62 2.79
N TRP A 14 -1.36 16.51 3.54
CA TRP A 14 -0.04 16.14 3.05
C TRP A 14 0.65 15.20 4.04
N ILE A 15 1.52 14.34 3.53
CA ILE A 15 2.30 13.36 4.28
C ILE A 15 3.61 13.19 3.51
N LEU A 16 4.73 13.45 4.20
CA LEU A 16 6.05 13.58 3.57
C LEU A 16 5.99 14.51 2.33
N ASP A 17 6.80 14.24 1.31
CA ASP A 17 6.86 14.96 0.03
C ASP A 17 6.01 14.30 -1.08
N PHE A 18 5.15 13.34 -0.74
CA PHE A 18 4.33 12.65 -1.74
C PHE A 18 3.33 13.59 -2.45
N SER A 19 3.22 13.43 -3.76
CA SER A 19 2.05 13.85 -4.55
C SER A 19 0.96 12.78 -4.45
N ASN A 20 -0.28 13.06 -4.91
CA ASN A 20 -1.31 12.00 -4.93
C ASN A 20 -0.84 10.81 -5.77
N ARG A 21 -0.26 11.07 -6.96
CA ARG A 21 0.23 10.03 -7.87
C ARG A 21 1.37 9.22 -7.26
N THR A 22 2.36 9.87 -6.64
CA THR A 22 3.50 9.17 -6.07
C THR A 22 3.15 8.43 -4.78
N LEU A 23 2.16 8.90 -4.02
CA LEU A 23 1.61 8.13 -2.90
C LEU A 23 0.96 6.83 -3.40
N SER A 24 0.11 6.92 -4.42
CA SER A 24 -0.58 5.74 -4.97
C SER A 24 0.41 4.71 -5.50
N ALA A 25 1.40 5.16 -6.30
CA ALA A 25 2.47 4.29 -6.80
C ALA A 25 3.27 3.65 -5.65
N PHE A 26 3.64 4.42 -4.62
CA PHE A 26 4.36 3.88 -3.47
C PHE A 26 3.58 2.79 -2.72
N PHE A 27 2.29 3.02 -2.44
CA PHE A 27 1.46 2.01 -1.76
C PHE A 27 1.21 0.78 -2.63
N ASP A 28 1.13 0.98 -3.93
CA ASP A 28 0.99 -0.10 -4.89
C ASP A 28 2.26 -0.97 -4.93
N GLU A 29 3.39 -0.36 -5.27
CA GLU A 29 4.67 -1.05 -5.51
C GLU A 29 5.27 -1.65 -4.24
N GLU A 30 5.28 -0.91 -3.12
CA GLU A 30 5.99 -1.32 -1.89
C GLU A 30 5.11 -2.14 -0.95
N LEU A 31 3.79 -1.95 -1.01
CA LEU A 31 2.87 -2.52 -0.03
C LEU A 31 1.81 -3.43 -0.67
N ASN A 32 1.61 -3.39 -1.99
CA ASN A 32 0.48 -4.00 -2.68
C ASN A 32 -0.85 -3.63 -2.00
N ILE A 33 -1.05 -2.33 -1.78
CA ILE A 33 -2.27 -1.77 -1.17
C ILE A 33 -2.84 -0.71 -2.10
N ASP A 34 -4.11 -0.85 -2.46
CA ASP A 34 -4.83 0.21 -3.18
C ASP A 34 -5.25 1.31 -2.20
N ILE A 35 -4.38 2.32 -2.03
CA ILE A 35 -4.66 3.46 -1.14
C ILE A 35 -5.71 4.44 -1.70
N ASP A 36 -6.11 4.29 -2.97
CA ASP A 36 -7.15 5.10 -3.62
C ASP A 36 -8.55 4.48 -3.46
N ASP A 37 -8.67 3.24 -2.97
CA ASP A 37 -9.96 2.59 -2.73
C ASP A 37 -10.90 3.47 -1.88
N GLU A 38 -12.17 3.52 -2.27
CA GLU A 38 -13.21 4.35 -1.65
C GLU A 38 -13.33 4.11 -0.13
N ARG A 39 -13.02 2.90 0.35
CA ARG A 39 -13.06 2.56 1.78
C ARG A 39 -12.10 3.39 2.62
N TYR A 40 -11.02 3.90 2.02
CA TYR A 40 -10.05 4.77 2.69
C TYR A 40 -10.38 6.26 2.56
N GLN A 41 -11.40 6.62 1.77
CA GLN A 41 -11.80 8.02 1.56
C GLN A 41 -12.93 8.48 2.50
N LYS A 42 -13.42 7.62 3.41
CA LYS A 42 -14.53 7.92 4.34
C LYS A 42 -14.35 9.20 5.18
N GLU A 43 -13.12 9.54 5.54
CA GLU A 43 -12.79 10.74 6.33
C GLU A 43 -12.32 11.93 5.45
N GLY A 44 -12.29 11.72 4.13
CA GLY A 44 -11.89 12.64 3.07
C GLY A 44 -10.79 12.08 2.16
N ALA A 45 -10.72 12.59 0.94
CA ALA A 45 -9.85 12.06 -0.13
C ALA A 45 -8.39 12.55 -0.10
N SER A 46 -7.98 13.37 0.87
CA SER A 46 -6.60 13.84 0.93
C SER A 46 -5.63 12.72 1.32
N LYS A 47 -4.40 12.78 0.81
CA LYS A 47 -3.33 11.79 1.05
C LYS A 47 -3.22 11.34 2.52
N ALA A 48 -3.00 12.29 3.42
CA ALA A 48 -2.85 12.01 4.84
C ALA A 48 -4.14 11.44 5.46
N LYS A 49 -5.31 11.84 4.97
CA LYS A 49 -6.58 11.27 5.43
C LYS A 49 -6.74 9.82 4.97
N ARG A 50 -6.38 9.49 3.73
CA ARG A 50 -6.40 8.11 3.21
C ARG A 50 -5.48 7.20 4.01
N VAL A 51 -4.24 7.62 4.26
CA VAL A 51 -3.28 6.87 5.09
C VAL A 51 -3.79 6.69 6.53
N ARG A 52 -4.32 7.74 7.16
CA ARG A 52 -4.91 7.63 8.52
C ARG A 52 -6.11 6.69 8.54
N CYS A 53 -6.96 6.74 7.51
CA CYS A 53 -8.13 5.89 7.38
C CYS A 53 -7.73 4.42 7.23
N LEU A 54 -6.72 4.13 6.39
CA LEU A 54 -6.11 2.81 6.26
C LEU A 54 -5.64 2.29 7.63
N LEU A 55 -4.80 3.04 8.34
CA LEU A 55 -4.20 2.61 9.61
C LEU A 55 -5.22 2.39 10.74
N LYS A 56 -6.42 2.99 10.65
CA LYS A 56 -7.52 2.73 11.59
C LYS A 56 -8.28 1.44 11.28
N GLN A 57 -8.21 0.95 10.04
CA GLN A 57 -9.00 -0.19 9.58
C GLN A 57 -8.21 -1.50 9.52
N VAL A 58 -6.92 -1.42 9.19
CA VAL A 58 -6.09 -2.61 8.97
C VAL A 58 -5.65 -3.27 10.26
N ASP A 59 -5.28 -4.54 10.16
CA ASP A 59 -4.70 -5.28 11.27
C ASP A 59 -3.34 -4.69 11.68
N ARG A 60 -2.92 -5.03 12.90
CA ARG A 60 -1.69 -4.50 13.49
C ARG A 60 -0.45 -4.80 12.65
N GLU A 61 -0.35 -5.98 12.05
CA GLU A 61 0.80 -6.39 11.25
C GLU A 61 0.88 -5.51 9.99
N THR A 62 -0.25 -5.35 9.29
CA THR A 62 -0.34 -4.44 8.14
C THR A 62 -0.02 -3.00 8.55
N ALA A 63 -0.53 -2.51 9.68
CA ALA A 63 -0.25 -1.16 10.16
C ALA A 63 1.25 -0.94 10.43
N LEU A 64 1.92 -1.89 11.10
CA LEU A 64 3.36 -1.85 11.33
C LEU A 64 4.14 -1.87 10.01
N ARG A 65 3.73 -2.70 9.04
CA ARG A 65 4.35 -2.76 7.71
C ARG A 65 4.25 -1.43 6.97
N VAL A 66 3.06 -0.80 6.97
CA VAL A 66 2.84 0.52 6.35
C VAL A 66 3.73 1.59 7.01
N LEU A 67 3.76 1.63 8.35
CA LEU A 67 4.57 2.60 9.09
C LEU A 67 6.08 2.38 8.83
N GLY A 68 6.52 1.14 8.76
CA GLY A 68 7.90 0.78 8.44
C GLY A 68 8.33 1.24 7.04
N ALA A 69 7.50 0.99 6.02
CA ALA A 69 7.78 1.41 4.65
C ALA A 69 7.85 2.94 4.54
N LEU A 70 6.90 3.67 5.14
CA LEU A 70 6.92 5.13 5.17
C LEU A 70 8.17 5.67 5.91
N TRP A 71 8.61 4.99 6.97
CA TRP A 71 9.78 5.38 7.74
C TRP A 71 11.08 5.17 6.96
N GLN A 72 11.18 4.04 6.26
CA GLN A 72 12.30 3.77 5.36
C GLN A 72 12.39 4.85 4.29
N TYR A 73 11.28 5.15 3.63
CA TYR A 73 11.22 6.22 2.64
C TYR A 73 11.69 7.56 3.22
N LYS A 74 11.19 7.97 4.41
CA LYS A 74 11.63 9.21 5.08
C LYS A 74 13.14 9.20 5.37
N THR A 75 13.69 8.06 5.79
CA THR A 75 15.12 7.93 6.11
C THR A 75 15.99 8.11 4.86
N GLU A 76 15.50 7.66 3.71
CA GLU A 76 16.20 7.78 2.43
C GLU A 76 16.05 9.16 1.79
N SER A 77 14.84 9.74 1.82
CA SER A 77 14.55 11.03 1.16
C SER A 77 14.85 12.26 2.03
N MET A 78 14.75 12.13 3.35
CA MET A 78 14.84 13.26 4.31
C MET A 78 15.62 12.86 5.58
N PRO A 79 16.90 12.46 5.48
CA PRO A 79 17.64 11.83 6.59
C PRO A 79 17.75 12.73 7.84
N GLU A 80 17.91 14.04 7.67
CA GLU A 80 18.01 14.97 8.80
C GLU A 80 16.70 15.07 9.60
N LEU A 81 15.55 15.10 8.91
CA LEU A 81 14.23 15.13 9.55
C LEU A 81 13.86 13.76 10.14
N ALA A 82 14.30 12.67 9.50
CA ALA A 82 14.17 11.34 10.05
C ALA A 82 14.91 11.24 11.40
N GLU A 83 16.17 11.68 11.48
CA GLU A 83 16.91 11.60 12.74
C GLU A 83 16.26 12.43 13.86
N GLN A 84 15.71 13.61 13.55
CA GLN A 84 14.98 14.45 14.51
C GLN A 84 13.73 13.77 15.09
N SER A 85 13.02 12.99 14.26
CA SER A 85 11.75 12.34 14.62
C SER A 85 11.90 10.86 15.02
N ARG A 86 13.15 10.36 15.09
CA ARG A 86 13.47 8.94 15.34
C ARG A 86 12.89 8.42 16.65
N ASN A 87 13.02 9.19 17.73
CA ASN A 87 12.50 8.79 19.04
C ASN A 87 10.96 8.73 19.05
N ASP A 88 10.30 9.65 18.35
CA ASP A 88 8.85 9.65 18.19
C ASP A 88 8.36 8.47 17.36
N TYR A 89 9.12 8.08 16.32
CA TYR A 89 8.86 6.88 15.54
C TYR A 89 8.98 5.61 16.39
N LEU A 90 10.06 5.46 17.17
CA LEU A 90 10.23 4.31 18.06
C LEU A 90 9.12 4.24 19.12
N ALA A 91 8.71 5.39 19.68
CA ALA A 91 7.59 5.46 20.61
C ALA A 91 6.26 5.09 19.95
N LEU A 92 6.05 5.45 18.68
CA LEU A 92 4.87 5.08 17.90
C LEU A 92 4.80 3.56 17.67
N ILE A 93 5.90 2.95 17.22
CA ILE A 93 5.97 1.50 16.96
C ILE A 93 5.79 0.72 18.27
N SER A 94 6.50 1.08 19.33
CA SER A 94 6.39 0.42 20.63
C SER A 94 4.96 0.47 21.18
N ARG A 95 4.25 1.59 21.01
CA ARG A 95 2.83 1.70 21.39
C ARG A 95 1.93 0.76 20.59
N LEU A 96 2.18 0.63 19.29
CA LEU A 96 1.37 -0.21 18.42
C LEU A 96 1.62 -1.70 18.67
N GLU A 97 2.85 -2.10 18.94
CA GLU A 97 3.22 -3.48 19.30
C GLU A 97 2.61 -3.92 20.62
N ASN A 98 2.61 -3.04 21.62
CA ASN A 98 2.06 -3.28 22.96
C ASN A 98 0.55 -3.03 23.07
N ALA A 99 -0.10 -2.61 21.99
CA ALA A 99 -1.56 -2.52 21.93
C ALA A 99 -2.18 -3.92 22.12
N GLY A 100 -3.20 -4.01 22.99
CA GLY A 100 -3.78 -5.27 23.45
C GLY A 100 -4.34 -6.13 22.30
N THR A 101 -4.41 -7.44 22.53
CA THR A 101 -4.78 -8.46 21.52
C THR A 101 -6.18 -8.29 20.90
N ASP A 102 -7.09 -7.53 21.52
CA ASP A 102 -8.43 -7.28 20.97
C ASP A 102 -8.45 -6.21 19.87
N GLU A 103 -7.44 -5.34 19.82
CA GLU A 103 -7.24 -4.34 18.74
C GLU A 103 -6.57 -4.94 17.48
N ALA A 104 -6.13 -6.21 17.54
CA ALA A 104 -5.50 -6.89 16.41
C ALA A 104 -6.48 -7.37 15.32
N LYS A 105 -7.80 -7.20 15.52
CA LYS A 105 -8.86 -7.62 14.59
C LYS A 105 -9.14 -6.56 13.51
N GLY A 106 -8.11 -6.15 12.77
CA GLY A 106 -8.29 -5.29 11.61
C GLY A 106 -8.61 -6.06 10.33
N VAL A 107 -9.07 -5.36 9.31
CA VAL A 107 -9.42 -5.94 8.01
C VAL A 107 -8.19 -5.91 7.11
N LYS A 108 -7.96 -7.01 6.37
CA LYS A 108 -6.89 -7.01 5.36
C LYS A 108 -7.03 -5.82 4.38
N PRO A 109 -5.93 -5.19 3.97
CA PRO A 109 -5.98 -4.10 3.02
C PRO A 109 -6.53 -4.58 1.67
N VAL A 110 -7.19 -3.69 0.93
CA VAL A 110 -7.46 -3.92 -0.50
C VAL A 110 -6.12 -4.00 -1.21
N GLN A 111 -5.94 -5.06 -1.98
CA GLN A 111 -4.73 -5.26 -2.78
C GLN A 111 -4.84 -4.43 -4.06
N ALA A 112 -3.78 -3.73 -4.42
CA ALA A 112 -3.71 -3.00 -5.69
C ALA A 112 -3.51 -3.96 -6.88
N TRP A 113 -2.78 -5.05 -6.66
CA TRP A 113 -2.64 -6.16 -7.60
C TRP A 113 -3.20 -7.45 -7.01
N HIS A 114 -4.09 -8.09 -7.77
CA HIS A 114 -4.60 -9.43 -7.47
C HIS A 114 -3.66 -10.56 -7.96
N GLY A 115 -2.45 -10.20 -8.40
CA GLY A 115 -1.50 -11.11 -9.03
C GLY A 115 -1.83 -11.38 -10.50
N VAL A 116 -0.95 -12.13 -11.15
CA VAL A 116 -1.20 -12.65 -12.50
C VAL A 116 -2.13 -13.86 -12.36
N ASP A 117 -3.30 -13.82 -13.00
CA ASP A 117 -4.19 -14.97 -13.08
C ASP A 117 -3.62 -16.02 -14.04
N TRP A 118 -2.67 -16.79 -13.52
CA TRP A 118 -2.02 -17.86 -14.26
C TRP A 118 -3.00 -18.92 -14.75
N HIS A 119 -4.11 -19.15 -14.04
CA HIS A 119 -5.11 -20.11 -14.49
C HIS A 119 -5.81 -19.62 -15.76
N SER A 120 -6.20 -18.34 -15.81
CA SER A 120 -6.78 -17.75 -17.01
C SER A 120 -5.77 -17.71 -18.17
N LEU A 121 -4.52 -17.31 -17.93
CA LEU A 121 -3.48 -17.32 -18.97
C LEU A 121 -3.19 -18.74 -19.50
N ILE A 122 -3.13 -19.74 -18.61
CA ILE A 122 -2.94 -21.14 -19.00
C ILE A 122 -4.17 -21.65 -19.77
N ALA A 123 -5.38 -21.29 -19.36
CA ALA A 123 -6.61 -21.65 -20.05
C ALA A 123 -6.64 -21.08 -21.48
N GLU A 124 -6.33 -19.80 -21.64
CA GLU A 124 -6.23 -19.14 -22.96
C GLU A 124 -5.16 -19.80 -23.84
N MET A 125 -3.98 -20.10 -23.27
CA MET A 125 -2.91 -20.76 -24.01
C MET A 125 -3.28 -22.21 -24.39
N ASN A 126 -4.03 -22.92 -23.55
CA ASN A 126 -4.53 -24.26 -23.87
C ASN A 126 -5.63 -24.23 -24.95
N GLU A 127 -6.52 -23.23 -24.91
CA GLU A 127 -7.51 -23.01 -25.96
C GLU A 127 -6.81 -22.71 -27.30
N MET A 128 -5.78 -21.87 -27.27
CA MET A 128 -5.00 -21.51 -28.45
C MET A 128 -4.28 -22.72 -29.09
N LYS A 129 -3.75 -23.64 -28.27
CA LYS A 129 -3.13 -24.90 -28.76
C LYS A 129 -4.10 -25.77 -29.56
N SER A 130 -5.40 -25.69 -29.28
CA SER A 130 -6.43 -26.46 -29.99
C SER A 130 -6.75 -25.94 -31.39
N LEU A 131 -6.30 -24.71 -31.72
CA LEU A 131 -6.57 -24.08 -33.01
C LEU A 131 -5.70 -24.66 -34.14
N PRO A 132 -6.20 -24.66 -35.40
CA PRO A 132 -5.40 -24.99 -36.58
C PRO A 132 -4.17 -24.07 -36.76
N PRO A 133 -3.13 -24.49 -37.49
CA PRO A 133 -1.83 -23.80 -37.53
C PRO A 133 -1.88 -22.30 -37.85
N HIS A 134 -2.63 -21.90 -38.89
CA HIS A 134 -2.76 -20.49 -39.28
C HIS A 134 -3.50 -19.63 -38.23
N PRO A 135 -4.74 -19.96 -37.81
CA PRO A 135 -5.44 -19.18 -36.79
C PRO A 135 -4.75 -19.21 -35.42
N ARG A 136 -4.04 -20.29 -35.09
CA ARG A 136 -3.19 -20.37 -33.89
C ARG A 136 -2.07 -19.34 -33.93
N GLY A 137 -1.38 -19.20 -35.05
CA GLY A 137 -0.34 -18.18 -35.23
C GLY A 137 -0.88 -16.77 -35.01
N PHE A 138 -1.98 -16.41 -35.68
CA PHE A 138 -2.62 -15.09 -35.50
C PHE A 138 -3.09 -14.84 -34.06
N ARG A 139 -3.67 -15.85 -33.39
CA ARG A 139 -4.09 -15.75 -31.99
C ARG A 139 -2.91 -15.61 -31.03
N PHE A 140 -1.79 -16.27 -31.32
CA PHE A 140 -0.56 -16.14 -30.52
C PHE A 140 0.05 -14.74 -30.63
N GLU A 141 0.14 -14.19 -31.84
CA GLU A 141 0.63 -12.82 -32.07
C GLU A 141 -0.25 -11.76 -31.39
N ALA A 142 -1.56 -12.00 -31.28
CA ALA A 142 -2.48 -11.10 -30.57
C ALA A 142 -2.47 -11.27 -29.04
N TRP A 143 -1.86 -12.36 -28.54
CA TRP A 143 -1.80 -12.70 -27.11
C TRP A 143 -0.50 -12.23 -26.44
N LEU A 144 0.58 -12.05 -27.22
CA LEU A 144 1.83 -11.41 -26.78
C LEU A 144 1.63 -9.91 -26.49
#